data_AF-A0A5N4AJ96-F1
#
_entry.id   AF-A0A5N4AJ96-F1
#
_cell.length_a   1.000
_cell.length_b   1.000
_cell.length_c   1.000
_cell.angle_alpha   90.00
_cell.angle_beta   90.00
_cell.angle_gamma   90.00
#
_symmetry.space_group_name_H-M   'P 1'
#
loop_
_entity.id
_entity.type
_entity.pdbx_description
1 polymer ?
#
loop_
_entity_poly.entity_id
_entity_poly.type
_entity_poly.pdbx_seq_one_letter_code
_entity_poly.pdbx_strand_id
1 'polypeptide(L)'
;MADRNYGMLLEFNPSIHEWDIYKARIEQYFIANKIEETLRKRAIILNSLSQEAFKLLSNLCVPEVPQNVSYDNIIKHLDSYYVSTKAVFVERYKFYSASKKSSESLQE
;
A
#
# COMPACT_ATOMS: atom_id res chain seq x y z
N MET A 1 13.28 0.91 32.79
CA MET A 1 13.71 1.95 31.84
C MET A 1 12.66 1.99 30.74
N ALA A 2 11.93 3.08 30.57
CA ALA A 2 10.90 3.16 29.52
C ALA A 2 11.61 3.17 28.16
N ASP A 3 11.32 2.18 27.32
CA ASP A 3 11.76 2.18 25.92
C ASP A 3 11.29 3.48 25.26
N ARG A 4 12.22 4.35 24.88
CA ARG A 4 11.90 5.57 24.13
C ARG A 4 11.46 5.15 22.74
N ASN A 5 10.17 5.28 22.48
CA ASN A 5 9.61 5.15 21.15
C ASN A 5 9.78 6.50 20.41
N TYR A 6 10.47 6.50 19.28
CA TYR A 6 10.69 7.67 18.43
C TYR A 6 9.59 7.77 17.36
N GLY A 7 8.89 8.90 17.35
CA GLY A 7 7.84 9.20 16.36
C GLY A 7 6.47 8.62 16.69
N MET A 8 5.47 8.99 15.89
CA MET A 8 4.10 8.48 15.99
C MET A 8 3.82 7.51 14.84
N LEU A 9 3.31 6.33 15.15
CA LEU A 9 2.76 5.42 14.17
C LEU A 9 1.45 6.01 13.64
N LEU A 10 1.36 6.20 12.33
CA LEU A 10 0.14 6.70 11.69
C LEU A 10 -0.66 5.59 11.03
N GLU A 11 -1.97 5.77 11.03
CA GLU A 11 -2.89 4.90 10.30
C GLU A 11 -2.76 5.11 8.79
N PHE A 12 -2.74 4.02 8.03
CA PHE A 12 -2.87 4.01 6.58
C PHE A 12 -4.33 4.00 6.18
N ASN A 13 -4.75 4.99 5.41
CA ASN A 13 -6.06 5.07 4.82
C ASN A 13 -5.90 5.21 3.29
N PRO A 14 -6.36 4.23 2.48
CA PRO A 14 -6.15 4.25 1.04
C PRO A 14 -6.92 5.36 0.32
N SER A 15 -7.93 5.96 0.96
CA SER A 15 -8.68 7.10 0.40
C SER A 15 -7.95 8.44 0.56
N ILE A 16 -6.96 8.51 1.45
CA ILE A 16 -6.26 9.77 1.81
C ILE A 16 -4.76 9.68 1.51
N HIS A 17 -4.17 8.52 1.73
CA HIS A 17 -2.72 8.33 1.69
C HIS A 17 -2.30 7.51 0.46
N GLU A 18 -1.17 7.89 -0.13
CA GLU A 18 -0.51 7.04 -1.11
C GLU A 18 0.28 5.93 -0.43
N TRP A 19 0.10 4.70 -0.93
CA TRP A 19 0.76 3.51 -0.38
C TRP A 19 2.29 3.65 -0.33
N ASP A 20 2.92 4.11 -1.42
CA ASP A 20 4.38 4.22 -1.51
C ASP A 20 4.96 5.19 -0.45
N ILE A 21 4.27 6.31 -0.22
CA ILE A 21 4.64 7.30 0.79
C ILE A 21 4.46 6.72 2.18
N TYR A 22 3.34 6.04 2.43
CA TYR A 22 3.07 5.40 3.71
C TYR A 22 4.11 4.33 4.04
N LYS A 23 4.42 3.46 3.08
CA LYS A 23 5.41 2.39 3.18
C LYS A 23 6.78 2.94 3.56
N ALA A 24 7.25 3.98 2.87
CA ALA A 24 8.53 4.62 3.20
C ALA A 24 8.55 5.16 4.65
N ARG A 25 7.44 5.74 5.13
CA ARG A 25 7.35 6.30 6.49
C ARG A 25 7.37 5.22 7.57
N ILE A 26 6.65 4.11 7.37
CA ILE A 26 6.63 3.02 8.34
C ILE A 26 7.97 2.27 8.38
N GLU A 27 8.69 2.19 7.24
CA GLU A 27 10.08 1.69 7.21
C GLU A 27 11.01 2.55 8.07
N GLN A 28 10.91 3.89 7.96
CA GLN A 28 11.68 4.79 8.83
C GLN A 28 11.30 4.65 10.30
N TYR A 29 10.03 4.40 10.61
CA TYR A 29 9.59 4.11 11.98
C TYR A 29 10.25 2.85 12.54
N PHE A 30 10.37 1.78 11.74
CA PHE A 30 11.09 0.58 12.17
C PHE A 30 12.58 0.85 12.41
N ILE A 31 13.23 1.61 11.52
CA ILE A 31 14.66 1.95 11.65
C ILE A 31 14.90 2.79 12.90
N ALA A 32 14.11 3.86 13.10
CA ALA A 32 14.26 4.77 14.24
C ALA A 32 14.08 4.06 15.60
N ASN A 33 13.23 3.04 15.64
CA ASN A 33 12.92 2.28 16.84
C ASN A 33 13.68 0.95 16.94
N LYS A 34 14.64 0.69 16.04
CA LYS A 34 15.44 -0.55 15.99
C LYS A 34 14.56 -1.81 15.99
N ILE A 35 13.45 -1.75 15.27
CA ILE A 35 12.51 -2.87 15.14
C ILE A 35 13.00 -3.74 14.00
N GLU A 36 13.73 -4.80 14.35
CA GLU A 36 14.29 -5.74 13.37
C GLU A 36 13.46 -7.01 13.22
N GLU A 37 12.78 -7.43 14.30
CA GLU A 37 12.00 -8.65 14.33
C GLU A 37 10.80 -8.61 13.36
N THR A 38 10.75 -9.57 12.44
CA THR A 38 9.72 -9.68 11.40
C THR A 38 8.31 -9.80 11.99
N LEU A 39 8.15 -10.55 13.08
CA LEU A 39 6.86 -10.68 13.78
C LEU A 39 6.37 -9.34 14.32
N ARG A 40 7.27 -8.55 14.89
CA ARG A 40 6.96 -7.21 15.42
C ARG A 40 6.64 -6.23 14.30
N LYS A 41 7.41 -6.22 13.20
CA LYS A 41 7.10 -5.42 12.00
C LYS A 41 5.72 -5.75 11.43
N ARG A 42 5.40 -7.05 11.33
CA ARG A 42 4.08 -7.52 10.88
C ARG A 42 2.97 -7.01 11.80
N ALA A 43 3.10 -7.20 13.11
CA ALA A 43 2.10 -6.76 14.06
C ALA A 43 1.84 -5.25 13.98
N ILE A 44 2.89 -4.46 13.83
CA ILE A 44 2.79 -3.00 13.71
C ILE A 44 2.11 -2.61 12.40
N ILE A 45 2.48 -3.18 11.25
CA ILE A 45 1.80 -2.90 9.99
C ILE A 45 0.32 -3.26 10.07
N LEU A 46 -0.01 -4.44 10.59
CA LEU A 46 -1.39 -4.89 10.69
C LEU A 46 -2.23 -3.96 11.59
N ASN A 47 -1.64 -3.45 12.67
CA ASN A 47 -2.29 -2.50 13.56
C ASN A 47 -2.45 -1.11 12.92
N SER A 48 -1.54 -0.73 12.03
CA SER A 48 -1.52 0.60 11.44
C SER A 48 -2.34 0.72 10.16
N LEU A 49 -3.02 -0.34 9.72
CA LEU A 49 -3.98 -0.27 8.61
C LEU A 49 -5.35 0.18 9.13
N SER A 50 -6.02 1.06 8.38
CA SER A 50 -7.44 1.33 8.60
C SER A 50 -8.27 0.06 8.41
N GLN A 51 -9.49 0.06 8.93
CA GLN A 51 -10.42 -1.08 8.79
C GLN A 51 -10.63 -1.51 7.33
N GLU A 52 -10.70 -0.55 6.41
CA GLU A 52 -10.86 -0.81 4.97
C GLU A 52 -9.64 -1.53 4.39
N ALA A 53 -8.44 -1.00 4.65
CA ALA A 53 -7.18 -1.60 4.16
C ALA A 53 -6.94 -2.98 4.78
N PHE A 54 -7.26 -3.17 6.05
CA PHE A 54 -7.14 -4.47 6.70
C PHE A 54 -8.09 -5.51 6.10
N LYS A 55 -9.34 -5.12 5.81
CA LYS A 55 -10.32 -6.00 5.16
C LYS A 55 -9.86 -6.40 3.75
N LEU A 56 -9.32 -5.45 3.00
CA LEU A 56 -8.72 -5.73 1.70
C LEU A 56 -7.58 -6.74 1.81
N LEU A 57 -6.62 -6.50 2.70
CA LEU A 57 -5.50 -7.43 2.93
C LEU A 57 -6.00 -8.82 3.31
N SER A 58 -7.02 -8.91 4.17
CA SER A 58 -7.63 -10.19 4.56
C SER A 58 -8.17 -10.97 3.35
N ASN A 59 -8.79 -10.28 2.39
CA ASN A 59 -9.25 -10.91 1.15
C ASN A 59 -8.08 -11.37 0.26
N LEU A 60 -6.95 -10.65 0.28
CA LEU A 60 -5.75 -11.00 -0.48
C LEU A 60 -4.97 -12.19 0.12
N CYS A 61 -5.14 -12.47 1.42
CA CYS A 61 -4.44 -13.55 2.12
C CYS A 61 -5.14 -14.92 2.05
N VAL A 62 -6.36 -15.01 1.51
CA VAL A 62 -7.13 -16.26 1.43
C VAL A 62 -6.31 -17.36 0.72
N PRO A 63 -6.24 -18.59 1.28
CA PRO A 63 -7.03 -19.15 2.40
C PRO A 63 -6.48 -18.88 3.81
N GLU A 64 -5.35 -18.20 3.94
CA GLU A 64 -4.75 -17.85 5.22
C GLU A 64 -5.34 -16.55 5.81
N VAL A 65 -4.94 -16.22 7.03
CA VAL A 65 -5.28 -14.96 7.70
C VAL A 65 -4.06 -14.04 7.75
N PRO A 66 -4.21 -12.70 7.71
CA PRO A 66 -3.06 -11.78 7.70
C PRO A 66 -2.08 -11.97 8.85
N GLN A 67 -2.55 -12.46 10.00
CA GLN A 67 -1.70 -12.73 11.18
C GLN A 67 -0.78 -13.94 11.00
N ASN A 68 -1.03 -14.82 10.02
CA ASN A 68 -0.22 -16.00 9.74
C ASN A 68 0.74 -15.78 8.56
N VAL A 69 0.46 -14.79 7.72
CA VAL A 69 1.32 -14.42 6.58
C VAL A 69 2.58 -13.70 7.06
N SER A 70 3.69 -13.84 6.33
CA SER A 70 4.94 -13.12 6.63
C SER A 70 4.82 -11.62 6.31
N TYR A 71 5.63 -10.80 6.98
CA TYR A 71 5.71 -9.37 6.70
C TYR A 71 6.00 -9.08 5.22
N ASP A 72 6.97 -9.78 4.63
CA ASP A 72 7.37 -9.59 3.24
C ASP A 72 6.22 -9.92 2.27
N ASN A 73 5.45 -10.96 2.55
CA ASN A 73 4.30 -11.31 1.71
C ASN A 73 3.17 -10.28 1.87
N ILE A 74 2.93 -9.77 3.08
CA ILE A 74 1.97 -8.68 3.30
C ILE A 74 2.35 -7.45 2.47
N ILE A 75 3.62 -7.04 2.52
CA ILE A 75 4.12 -5.91 1.70
C ILE A 75 3.91 -6.19 0.22
N LYS A 76 4.25 -7.39 -0.27
CA LYS A 76 4.04 -7.77 -1.68
C LYS A 76 2.58 -7.70 -2.11
N HIS A 77 1.65 -8.18 -1.28
CA HIS A 77 0.22 -8.11 -1.57
C HIS A 77 -0.25 -6.66 -1.71
N LEU A 78 0.16 -5.80 -0.77
CA LEU A 78 -0.22 -4.39 -0.76
C LEU A 78 0.43 -3.63 -1.93
N ASP A 79 1.73 -3.85 -2.20
CA ASP A 79 2.43 -3.29 -3.36
C ASP A 79 1.70 -3.68 -4.65
N SER A 80 1.43 -4.96 -4.86
CA SER A 80 0.76 -5.44 -6.08
C SER A 80 -0.63 -4.81 -6.26
N TYR A 81 -1.40 -4.65 -5.18
CA TYR A 81 -2.75 -4.10 -5.25
C TYR A 81 -2.74 -2.59 -5.55
N TYR A 82 -1.95 -1.82 -4.82
CA TYR A 82 -1.96 -0.36 -4.96
C TYR A 82 -1.18 0.12 -6.20
N VAL A 83 -0.13 -0.60 -6.62
CA VAL A 83 0.59 -0.29 -7.87
C VAL A 83 -0.28 -0.62 -9.10
N SER A 84 -0.94 -1.78 -9.12
CA SER A 84 -1.82 -2.15 -10.24
C SER A 84 -3.00 -1.18 -10.39
N THR A 85 -3.56 -0.72 -9.28
CA THR A 85 -4.67 0.24 -9.28
C THR A 85 -4.26 1.60 -9.85
N LYS A 86 -3.05 2.10 -9.50
CA LYS A 86 -2.49 3.32 -10.10
C LYS A 86 -2.30 3.16 -11.61
N ALA A 87 -1.75 2.03 -12.07
CA ALA A 87 -1.51 1.78 -13.49
C ALA A 87 -2.80 1.78 -14.32
N VAL A 88 -3.82 1.03 -13.88
CA VAL A 88 -5.11 0.92 -14.58
C VAL A 88 -5.82 2.28 -14.68
N PHE A 89 -5.78 3.10 -13.63
CA PHE A 89 -6.41 4.41 -13.65
C PHE A 89 -5.70 5.36 -14.62
N VAL A 90 -4.37 5.37 -14.63
CA VAL A 90 -3.57 6.17 -15.56
C VAL A 90 -3.82 5.76 -17.01
N GLU A 91 -3.89 4.47 -17.31
CA GLU A 91 -4.17 3.98 -18.67
C GLU A 91 -5.58 4.34 -19.14
N ARG A 92 -6.59 4.18 -18.28
CA ARG A 92 -7.95 4.63 -18.59
C ARG A 92 -8.01 6.12 -18.83
N TYR A 93 -7.39 6.92 -17.95
CA TYR A 93 -7.34 8.37 -18.14
C TYR A 93 -6.70 8.72 -19.48
N LYS A 94 -5.55 8.13 -19.83
CA LYS A 94 -4.89 8.35 -21.13
C LYS A 94 -5.80 8.00 -22.31
N PHE A 95 -6.53 6.88 -22.23
CA PHE A 95 -7.47 6.45 -23.27
C PHE A 95 -8.62 7.45 -23.44
N TYR A 96 -9.21 7.92 -22.33
CA TYR A 96 -10.32 8.88 -22.38
C TYR A 96 -9.87 10.32 -22.67
N SER A 97 -8.64 10.69 -22.31
CA SER A 97 -8.04 12.00 -22.58
C SER A 97 -7.45 12.11 -23.98
N ALA A 98 -7.34 11.00 -24.71
CA ALA A 98 -6.97 10.99 -26.12
C ALA A 98 -8.13 11.59 -26.94
N SER A 99 -8.20 12.91 -27.01
CA SER A 99 -9.08 13.60 -27.94
C SER A 99 -8.51 13.50 -29.35
N LYS A 100 -9.35 13.06 -30.29
CA LYS A 100 -9.02 12.99 -31.71
C LYS A 100 -8.68 14.41 -32.20
N LYS A 101 -7.44 14.64 -32.66
CA LYS A 101 -7.09 15.92 -33.28
C LYS A 101 -7.93 16.10 -34.54
N SER A 102 -8.42 17.32 -34.76
CA SER A 102 -9.29 17.73 -35.88
C SER A 102 -8.68 17.55 -37.28
N SER A 103 -7.50 16.95 -37.39
CA SER A 103 -6.71 16.81 -38.61
C SER A 103 -6.53 15.35 -39.08
N GLU A 104 -7.07 14.37 -38.36
CA GLU A 104 -7.05 12.97 -38.82
C GLU A 104 -8.20 12.74 -39.80
N SER A 105 -7.94 12.98 -41.08
CA SER A 105 -8.80 12.43 -42.14
C SER A 105 -8.76 10.91 -42.06
N LEU A 106 -9.92 10.27 -41.97
CA LEU A 106 -10.04 8.85 -42.30
C LEU A 106 -9.62 8.70 -43.77
N GLN A 107 -8.43 8.17 -44.01
CA GLN A 107 -8.11 7.55 -45.29
C GLN A 107 -8.45 6.07 -45.14
N GLU A 108 -9.43 5.64 -45.94
CA GLU A 108 -9.85 4.25 -46.14
C GLU A 108 -8.69 3.33 -46.57
#